data_AF-A0A813Z917-F1
#
_entry.id   AF-A0A813Z917-F1
#
_cell.length_a   1.000
_cell.length_b   1.000
_cell.length_c   1.000
_cell.angle_alpha   90.00
_cell.angle_beta   90.00
_cell.angle_gamma   90.00
#
_symmetry.space_group_name_H-M   'P 1'
#
loop_
_entity.id
_entity.type
_entity.pdbx_description
1 polymer ?
#
loop_
_entity_poly.entity_id
_entity_poly.type
_entity_poly.pdbx_seq_one_letter_code
_entity_poly.pdbx_strand_id
1 'polypeptide(L)' 'METSISSANVGHQLLQKIGWTPGNGLGLNQNGIKSPISINFHQRRQGLGYEKELTTTNESLSIHSNPINIF' A
#
# COMPACT_ATOMS: atom_id res chain seq x y z
N MET A 1 1.45 -6.27 3.12
CA MET A 1 1.30 -7.00 4.40
C MET A 1 -0.10 -6.73 4.90
N GLU A 2 -0.92 -7.76 5.04
CA GLU A 2 -2.27 -7.67 5.62
C GLU A 2 -2.15 -7.79 7.14
N THR A 3 -2.26 -6.67 7.85
CA THR A 3 -2.36 -6.67 9.32
C THR A 3 -3.82 -6.43 9.68
N SER A 4 -4.52 -7.52 10.03
CA SER A 4 -5.88 -7.44 10.53
C SER A 4 -5.93 -6.66 11.86
N ILE A 5 -7.03 -5.93 12.10
CA ILE A 5 -7.23 -5.25 13.38
C ILE A 5 -7.44 -6.31 14.47
N SER A 6 -6.63 -6.25 15.53
CA SER A 6 -6.76 -7.14 16.69
C SER A 6 -8.18 -7.14 17.27
N SER A 7 -8.69 -8.32 17.67
CA SER A 7 -10.00 -8.46 18.31
C SER A 7 -10.10 -7.78 19.68
N ALA A 8 -8.95 -7.51 20.32
CA ALA A 8 -8.91 -6.71 21.55
C ALA A 8 -9.19 -5.22 21.30
N ASN A 9 -9.14 -4.74 20.05
CA ASN A 9 -9.40 -3.35 19.72
C ASN A 9 -10.90 -3.02 19.91
N VAL A 10 -11.18 -1.87 20.56
CA VAL A 10 -12.56 -1.41 20.83
C VAL A 10 -13.36 -1.21 19.54
N GLY A 11 -12.75 -0.66 18.49
CA GLY A 11 -13.38 -0.47 17.18
C GLY A 11 -13.71 -1.80 16.49
N HIS A 12 -12.83 -2.79 16.59
CA HIS A 12 -13.10 -4.15 16.10
C HIS A 12 -14.36 -4.73 16.76
N GLN A 13 -14.43 -4.66 18.09
CA GLN A 13 -15.58 -5.17 18.85
C GLN A 13 -16.87 -4.41 18.52
N LEU A 14 -16.79 -3.08 18.35
CA LEU A 14 -17.93 -2.26 17.96
C LEU A 14 -18.45 -2.66 16.57
N LEU A 15 -17.57 -2.80 15.59
CA LEU A 15 -17.93 -3.23 14.23
C LEU A 15 -18.65 -4.58 14.26
N GLN A 16 -18.13 -5.55 15.00
CA GLN A 16 -18.79 -6.84 15.17
C GLN A 16 -20.20 -6.72 15.78
N LYS A 17 -20.37 -5.87 16.80
CA LYS A 17 -21.68 -5.64 17.44
C LYS A 17 -22.72 -5.03 16.51
N ILE A 18 -22.31 -4.21 15.53
CA ILE A 18 -23.21 -3.63 14.53
C ILE A 18 -23.41 -4.53 13.30
N GLY A 19 -22.91 -5.77 13.33
CA GLY A 19 -23.13 -6.78 12.29
C GLY A 19 -22.03 -6.90 11.24
N TRP A 20 -20.89 -6.22 11.41
CA TRP A 20 -19.74 -6.43 10.53
C TRP A 20 -19.00 -7.73 10.88
N THR A 21 -18.53 -8.46 9.86
CA THR A 21 -17.76 -9.69 10.03
C THR A 21 -16.31 -9.47 9.63
N PRO A 22 -15.32 -9.88 10.45
CA PRO A 22 -13.90 -9.74 10.12
C PRO A 22 -13.55 -10.35 8.75
N GLY A 23 -12.82 -9.60 7.93
CA GLY A 23 -12.43 -10.02 6.57
C GLY A 23 -13.42 -9.65 5.47
N ASN A 24 -14.63 -9.22 5.82
CA ASN A 24 -15.63 -8.79 4.84
C ASN A 24 -15.57 -7.27 4.62
N GLY A 25 -15.96 -6.85 3.41
CA GLY A 25 -16.10 -5.43 3.09
C GLY A 25 -17.30 -4.83 3.80
N LEU A 26 -17.32 -3.50 3.92
CA LEU A 26 -18.47 -2.76 4.42
C LEU A 26 -19.57 -2.61 3.35
N GLY A 27 -20.77 -2.22 3.78
CA GLY A 27 -21.93 -1.99 2.91
C GLY A 27 -22.89 -3.19 2.84
N LEU A 28 -24.07 -2.97 2.24
CA LEU A 28 -25.17 -3.94 2.18
C LEU A 28 -24.73 -5.30 1.62
N ASN A 29 -23.93 -5.28 0.55
CA ASN A 29 -23.46 -6.48 -0.16
C ASN A 29 -22.08 -6.95 0.30
N GLN A 30 -21.52 -6.37 1.38
CA GLN A 30 -20.22 -6.74 1.94
C GLN A 30 -19.04 -6.64 0.96
N ASN A 31 -19.19 -5.82 -0.08
CA ASN A 31 -18.27 -5.67 -1.20
C ASN A 31 -17.49 -4.35 -1.18
N GLY A 32 -17.60 -3.59 -0.09
CA GLY A 32 -16.75 -2.42 0.13
C GLY A 32 -15.26 -2.78 0.23
N ILE A 33 -14.42 -1.76 0.14
CA ILE A 33 -12.96 -1.89 0.23
C ILE A 33 -12.57 -2.57 1.55
N LYS A 34 -11.85 -3.70 1.46
CA LYS A 34 -11.49 -4.55 2.62
C LYS A 34 -10.23 -4.09 3.33
N SER A 35 -9.28 -3.58 2.57
CA SER A 35 -7.97 -3.13 3.03
C SER A 35 -7.81 -1.63 2.78
N PRO A 36 -7.16 -0.87 3.67
CA PRO A 36 -6.90 0.55 3.42
C PRO A 36 -6.21 0.78 2.07
N ILE A 37 -6.60 1.86 1.38
CA ILE A 37 -5.93 2.28 0.16
C ILE A 37 -4.52 2.76 0.54
N SER A 38 -3.51 2.15 -0.05
CA SER A 38 -2.13 2.59 0.13
C SER A 38 -1.91 3.89 -0.63
N ILE A 39 -1.28 4.86 0.03
CA ILE A 39 -0.92 6.14 -0.58
C ILE A 39 0.56 6.15 -0.91
N ASN A 40 0.88 6.59 -2.12
CA ASN A 40 2.26 6.85 -2.52
C ASN A 40 2.64 8.25 -2.07
N PHE A 41 3.46 8.34 -1.02
CA PHE A 41 3.97 9.62 -0.56
C PHE A 41 5.01 10.15 -1.54
N HIS A 42 4.83 11.38 -1.98
CA HIS A 42 5.83 12.06 -2.78
C HIS A 42 7.07 12.36 -1.93
N GLN A 43 8.24 11.90 -2.37
CA GLN A 43 9.46 12.13 -1.64
C GLN A 43 10.14 13.41 -2.15
N ARG A 44 10.19 14.44 -1.31
CA ARG A 44 10.85 15.73 -1.58
C ARG A 44 10.26 16.48 -2.79
N ARG A 45 11.09 16.85 -3.78
CA ARG A 45 10.77 17.64 -4.98
C ARG A 45 10.96 16.80 -6.25
N GLN A 46 10.67 15.51 -6.17
CA GLN A 46 10.79 14.62 -7.32
C GLN A 46 9.77 15.04 -8.39
N GLY A 47 10.02 14.67 -9.66
CA GLY A 47 9.02 14.82 -10.70
C GLY A 47 7.88 13.81 -10.53
N LEU A 48 6.72 14.09 -11.11
CA LEU A 48 5.69 13.06 -11.32
C LEU A 48 6.27 11.98 -12.24
N GLY A 49 6.07 10.71 -11.88
CA GLY A 49 6.64 9.57 -12.62
C GLY A 49 8.09 9.23 -12.28
N TYR A 50 8.74 9.94 -11.34
CA TYR A 50 10.03 9.51 -10.82
C TYR A 50 9.86 8.25 -9.96
N GLU A 51 10.43 7.13 -10.41
CA GLU A 51 10.49 5.89 -9.65
C GLU A 51 11.91 5.69 -9.12
N LYS A 52 12.04 5.45 -7.81
CA LYS A 52 13.34 5.15 -7.21
C LYS A 52 13.74 3.74 -7.61
N GLU A 53 14.89 3.59 -8.27
CA GLU A 53 15.48 2.29 -8.55
C GLU A 53 15.69 1.53 -7.23
N LEU A 54 14.98 0.41 -7.08
CA LEU A 54 15.14 -0.48 -5.94
C LEU A 54 16.45 -1.23 -6.12
N THR A 55 17.54 -0.68 -5.62
CA THR A 55 18.82 -1.40 -5.51
C THR A 55 18.67 -2.50 -4.47
N THR A 56 18.26 -3.69 -4.95
CA THR A 56 18.35 -4.92 -4.18
C THR A 56 19.84 -5.16 -3.93
N THR A 57 20.28 -4.85 -2.71
CA THR A 57 21.66 -5.10 -2.31
C THR A 57 21.78 -6.60 -2.08
N ASN A 58 22.17 -7.31 -3.13
CA ASN A 58 22.87 -8.60 -3.13
C ASN A 58 23.47 -8.76 -4.53
N GLU A 59 24.74 -8.34 -4.69
CA GLU A 59 25.67 -8.59 -5.80
C GLU A 59 25.03 -8.67 -7.21
N SER A 60 25.08 -7.63 -8.05
CA SER A 60 26.26 -7.35 -8.90
C SER A 60 26.02 -6.04 -9.63
N LEU A 61 27.04 -5.17 -9.66
CA LEU A 61 27.08 -3.97 -10.48
C LEU A 61 27.10 -4.35 -11.97
N SER A 62 25.98 -4.21 -12.68
CA SER A 62 26.01 -4.11 -14.16
C SER A 62 25.59 -2.70 -14.56
N ILE A 63 26.62 -1.91 -14.88
CA ILE A 63 26.54 -0.56 -15.42
C ILE A 63 25.74 -0.59 -16.73
N HIS A 64 24.60 0.07 -16.78
CA HIS A 64 24.12 0.66 -18.03
C HIS A 64 23.44 2.00 -17.77
N SER A 65 24.23 3.06 -17.87
CA SER A 65 23.72 4.42 -17.99
C SER A 65 22.90 4.54 -19.27
N ASN A 66 21.60 4.83 -19.16
CA ASN A 66 20.81 5.33 -20.29
C ASN A 66 20.84 6.87 -20.25
N PRO A 67 21.63 7.55 -21.10
CA PRO A 67 21.47 8.98 -21.26
C PRO A 67 20.14 9.27 -21.96
N ILE A 68 19.32 10.12 -21.35
CA ILE A 68 18.17 10.74 -22.02
C ILE A 68 18.73 11.59 -23.16
N ASN A 69 18.52 11.15 -24.40
CA ASN A 69 18.94 11.89 -25.57
C ASN A 69 17.98 13.09 -25.77
N ILE A 70 18.44 14.29 -25.43
CA ILE A 70 17.80 15.55 -25.85
C ILE A 70 18.68 16.17 -26.94
N PHE A 71 18.74 15.47 -28.07
CA PHE A 71 18.90 15.96 -29.45
C PHE A 71 18.37 14.88 -30.38
#